data_AF-A0A031LLY1-F1
#
_entry.id   AF-A0A031LLY1-F1
#
_cell.length_a   1.000
_cell.length_b   1.000
_cell.length_c   1.000
_cell.angle_alpha   90.00
_cell.angle_beta   90.00
_cell.angle_gamma   90.00
#
_symmetry.space_group_name_H-M   'P 1'
#
loop_
_entity.id
_entity.type
_entity.pdbx_description
1 polymer ?
#
loop_
_entity_poly.entity_id
_entity_poly.type
_entity_poly.pdbx_seq_one_letter_code
_entity_poly.pdbx_strand_id
1 'polypeptide(L)' 'MTKVCPRCGFENPDNVYSCQRCGYPLIEVPQRMPGVQVQSQPTYQQQFATREKPKFPLLQVAVPIIAGFIIIAILLSILA' A
#
# COMPACT_ATOMS: atom_id res chain seq x y z
N MET A 1 26.56 26.88 0.41
CA MET A 1 27.20 25.94 -0.54
C MET A 1 26.10 25.40 -1.46
N THR A 2 26.43 25.11 -2.72
CA THR A 2 25.49 24.71 -3.78
C THR A 2 26.07 23.55 -4.59
N LYS A 3 25.19 22.69 -5.13
CA LYS A 3 25.53 21.54 -5.97
C LYS A 3 24.80 21.59 -7.31
N VAL A 4 25.51 21.26 -8.37
CA VAL A 4 24.95 21.21 -9.73
C VAL A 4 24.34 19.83 -9.98
N CYS A 5 23.10 19.80 -10.46
CA CYS A 5 22.42 18.56 -10.82
C CYS A 5 23.10 17.92 -12.05
N PRO A 6 23.63 16.69 -11.96
CA PRO A 6 24.35 16.05 -13.07
C PRO A 6 23.42 15.66 -14.23
N ARG A 7 22.11 15.58 -13.98
CA ARG A 7 21.13 15.24 -15.03
C ARG A 7 20.75 16.44 -15.91
N CYS A 8 20.67 17.65 -15.36
CA CYS A 8 20.15 18.80 -16.11
C CYS A 8 20.98 20.08 -15.98
N GLY A 9 22.01 20.11 -15.14
CA GLY A 9 22.85 21.30 -14.93
C GLY A 9 22.22 22.38 -14.04
N PHE A 10 21.15 22.10 -13.29
CA PHE A 10 20.55 23.10 -12.38
C PHE A 10 21.37 23.23 -11.11
N GLU A 11 21.67 24.45 -10.69
CA GLU A 11 22.23 24.73 -9.38
C GLU A 11 21.16 24.55 -8.30
N ASN A 12 21.45 23.68 -7.34
CA ASN A 12 20.58 23.41 -6.21
C ASN A 12 21.31 23.78 -4.91
N PRO A 13 20.59 24.22 -3.86
CA PRO A 13 21.14 24.28 -2.52
C PRO A 13 21.61 22.90 -2.05
N ASP A 14 22.63 22.82 -1.20
CA ASP A 14 23.16 21.51 -0.77
C ASP A 14 22.19 20.70 0.10
N ASN A 15 21.27 21.40 0.78
CA ASN A 15 20.29 20.79 1.68
C ASN A 15 19.10 20.11 0.96
N VAL A 16 19.01 20.17 -0.37
CA VAL A 16 17.92 19.48 -1.09
C VAL A 16 18.33 18.08 -1.53
N TYR A 17 17.41 17.14 -1.36
CA TYR A 17 17.61 15.72 -1.71
C TYR A 17 17.21 15.38 -3.14
N SER A 18 16.52 16.29 -3.83
CA SER A 18 16.11 16.15 -5.23
C SER A 18 16.27 17.48 -5.97
N CYS A 19 16.54 17.40 -7.27
CA CYS A 19 16.69 18.57 -8.13
C CYS A 19 15.35 19.30 -8.25
N GLN A 20 15.31 20.57 -7.88
CA GLN A 20 14.08 21.37 -7.91
C GLN A 20 13.57 21.62 -9.34
N ARG A 21 14.41 21.44 -10.37
CA ARG A 21 14.02 21.61 -11.78
C ARG A 21 13.55 20.31 -12.45
N CYS A 22 14.18 19.17 -12.17
CA CYS A 22 13.93 17.93 -12.92
C CYS A 22 13.61 16.70 -12.05
N GLY A 23 13.61 16.85 -10.72
CA GLY A 23 13.32 15.77 -9.78
C GLY A 23 14.44 14.73 -9.60
N TYR A 24 15.61 14.89 -10.24
CA TYR A 24 16.72 13.95 -10.08
C TYR A 24 17.18 13.85 -8.61
N PRO A 25 17.30 12.65 -8.02
CA PRO A 25 17.78 12.50 -6.65
C PRO A 25 19.24 12.97 -6.53
N LEU A 26 19.51 13.88 -5.60
CA LEU A 26 20.82 14.44 -5.29
C LEU A 26 21.40 13.89 -3.98
N ILE A 27 20.91 12.70 -3.60
CA ILE A 27 21.39 11.94 -2.45
C ILE A 27 22.66 11.22 -2.89
N GLU A 28 23.75 11.46 -2.17
CA GLU A 28 24.96 10.65 -2.30
C GLU A 28 24.62 9.26 -1.77
N VAL A 29 24.27 8.34 -2.67
CA VAL A 29 24.18 6.93 -2.31
C VAL A 29 25.61 6.51 -1.99
N PRO A 30 25.93 6.10 -0.74
CA PRO A 30 27.26 5.60 -0.43
C PRO A 30 27.59 4.52 -1.46
N GLN A 31 28.67 4.73 -2.22
CA GLN A 31 29.12 3.78 -3.23
C GLN A 31 29.27 2.43 -2.55
N ARG A 32 28.53 1.45 -3.07
CA ARG A 32 28.29 0.14 -2.47
C ARG A 32 29.57 -0.47 -1.92
N MET A 33 29.52 -0.93 -0.67
CA MET A 33 30.46 -1.94 -0.17
C MET A 33 30.52 -3.09 -1.19
N PRO A 34 31.71 -3.62 -1.53
CA PRO A 34 31.82 -4.79 -2.39
C PRO A 34 31.09 -5.96 -1.74
N GLY A 35 29.95 -6.35 -2.29
CA GLY A 35 29.24 -7.58 -1.87
C GLY A 35 27.75 -7.45 -1.56
N VAL A 36 27.18 -6.24 -1.47
CA VAL A 36 25.72 -6.10 -1.32
C VAL A 36 25.11 -5.52 -2.58
N GLN A 37 24.57 -6.41 -3.41
CA GLN A 37 23.70 -6.06 -4.53
C GLN A 37 22.40 -5.46 -3.96
N VAL A 38 22.40 -4.16 -3.66
CA VAL A 38 21.13 -3.42 -3.49
C VAL A 38 20.50 -3.35 -4.87
N GLN A 39 19.69 -4.36 -5.18
CA GLN A 39 18.82 -4.40 -6.33
C GLN A 39 17.93 -3.16 -6.23
N SER A 40 18.20 -2.15 -7.06
CA SER A 40 17.30 -1.02 -7.25
C SER A 40 16.09 -1.54 -8.02
N GLN A 41 15.24 -2.32 -7.34
CA GLN A 41 13.86 -2.42 -7.74
C GLN A 41 13.28 -1.03 -7.46
N PRO A 42 12.79 -0.30 -8.46
CA PRO A 42 11.76 0.67 -8.16
C PRO A 42 10.64 -0.14 -7.52
N THR A 43 10.39 0.04 -6.23
CA THR A 43 9.15 -0.40 -5.57
C THR A 43 8.00 0.50 -6.06
N TYR A 44 7.82 0.51 -7.38
CA TYR A 44 6.58 0.78 -8.08
C TYR A 44 5.90 -0.57 -8.38
N GLN A 45 5.86 -1.45 -7.39
CA GLN A 45 4.63 -2.17 -7.10
C GLN A 45 4.10 -1.46 -5.86
N GLN A 46 3.50 -0.28 -6.01
CA GLN A 46 2.08 -0.23 -6.30
C GLN A 46 1.38 -1.49 -5.79
N GLN A 47 1.39 -1.62 -4.46
CA GLN A 47 0.16 -1.83 -3.71
C GLN A 47 -0.85 -0.73 -4.10
N PHE A 48 -1.27 -0.70 -5.36
CA PHE A 48 -2.69 -0.74 -5.59
C PHE A 48 -3.09 -2.17 -5.24
N ALA A 49 -3.16 -2.44 -3.93
CA ALA A 49 -4.34 -3.13 -3.50
C ALA A 49 -5.46 -2.24 -4.05
N THR A 50 -6.05 -2.63 -5.17
CA THR A 50 -7.47 -2.42 -5.29
C THR A 50 -7.97 -2.88 -3.94
N ARG A 51 -8.37 -1.93 -3.09
CA ARG A 51 -9.37 -2.26 -2.09
C ARG A 51 -10.55 -2.69 -2.93
N GLU A 52 -10.53 -3.94 -3.37
CA GLU A 52 -11.75 -4.67 -3.58
C GLU A 52 -12.40 -4.57 -2.21
N LYS A 53 -13.33 -3.61 -2.09
CA LYS A 53 -14.21 -3.50 -0.94
C LYS A 53 -14.70 -4.93 -0.73
N PRO A 54 -14.36 -5.61 0.38
CA PRO A 54 -14.74 -7.01 0.54
C PRO A 54 -16.25 -7.03 0.42
N LYS A 55 -16.74 -7.60 -0.68
CA LYS A 55 -18.16 -7.75 -0.95
C LYS A 55 -18.61 -8.86 -0.02
N PHE A 56 -18.75 -8.57 1.27
CA PHE A 56 -19.35 -9.51 2.22
C PHE A 56 -20.72 -9.86 1.63
N PRO A 57 -20.97 -11.13 1.28
CA PRO A 57 -22.23 -11.51 0.68
C PRO A 57 -23.29 -11.48 1.80
N LEU A 58 -23.94 -10.32 1.98
CA LEU A 58 -24.95 -10.08 3.01
C LEU A 58 -26.04 -11.17 3.00
N LEU A 59 -26.37 -11.66 1.81
CA LEU A 59 -27.33 -12.75 1.60
C LEU A 59 -26.86 -14.09 2.18
N GLN A 60 -25.55 -14.35 2.21
CA GLN A 60 -24.98 -15.59 2.72
C GLN A 60 -24.93 -15.63 4.26
N VAL A 61 -25.09 -14.47 4.92
CA VAL A 61 -25.15 -14.34 6.39
C VAL A 61 -26.59 -14.26 6.90
N ALA A 62 -27.50 -13.63 6.16
CA ALA A 62 -28.89 -13.47 6.59
C ALA A 62 -29.69 -14.79 6.62
N VAL A 63 -29.44 -15.70 5.67
CA VAL A 63 -30.15 -16.99 5.54
C VAL A 63 -30.03 -17.89 6.79
N PRO A 64 -28.84 -18.20 7.32
CA PRO A 64 -28.72 -19.07 8.50
C PRO A 64 -29.31 -18.42 9.76
N ILE A 65 -29.27 -17.10 9.89
CA ILE A 65 -29.83 -16.37 11.03
C ILE A 65 -31.36 -16.53 11.06
N ILE A 66 -32.03 -16.28 9.93
CA ILE A 66 -33.49 -16.41 9.82
C ILE A 66 -33.91 -17.86 10.06
N ALA A 67 -33.22 -18.84 9.47
CA ALA A 67 -33.51 -20.25 9.68
C ALA A 67 -33.36 -20.65 11.16
N GLY A 68 -32.31 -20.17 11.84
CA GLY A 68 -32.11 -20.40 13.27
C GLY A 68 -33.25 -19.86 14.14
N PHE A 69 -33.70 -18.62 13.89
CA PHE A 69 -34.83 -18.04 14.63
C PHE A 69 -36.14 -18.81 14.42
N ILE A 70 -36.42 -19.27 13.19
CA ILE A 70 -37.61 -20.07 12.88
C ILE A 70 -37.56 -21.41 13.64
N ILE A 71 -36.43 -22.10 13.63
CA ILE A 71 -36.25 -23.37 14.35
C ILE A 71 -36.45 -23.17 15.85
N ILE A 72 -35.85 -22.13 16.44
CA ILE A 72 -35.99 -21.82 17.87
C ILE A 72 -37.46 -21.53 18.22
N ALA A 73 -38.16 -20.73 17.41
CA ALA A 73 -39.57 -20.42 17.65
C ALA A 73 -40.47 -21.67 17.59
N ILE A 74 -40.22 -22.58 16.64
CA ILE A 74 -40.93 -23.87 16.54
C ILE A 74 -40.68 -24.72 17.78
N LEU A 75 -39.41 -24.86 18.21
CA LEU A 75 -39.08 -25.63 19.41
C LEU A 75 -39.73 -25.06 20.67
N LEU A 76 -39.73 -23.73 20.84
CA LEU A 76 -40.40 -23.07 21.96
C LEU A 76 -41.91 -23.28 21.94
N SER A 77 -42.53 -23.30 20.76
CA SER A 77 -43.97 -23.54 20.60
C SER A 77 -44.38 -25.00 20.89
N ILE A 78 -43.44 -25.94 20.80
CA ILE A 78 -43.65 -27.36 21.13
C ILE A 78 -43.42 -27.62 22.63
N LEU A 79 -42.56 -26.83 23.28
CA LEU A 79 -42.19 -26.99 24.69
C LEU A 79 -43.08 -26.20 25.66
N ALA A 80 -43.78 -25.15 25.20
CA ALA A 80 -44.74 -24.36 25.98
C ALA A 80 -46.15 -24.97 25.90
#